data_AF-A0A0H3YHE1-F1
#
_entry.id   AF-A0A0H3YHE1-F1
#
_cell.length_a   1.000
_cell.length_b   1.000
_cell.length_c   1.000
_cell.angle_alpha   90.00
_cell.angle_beta   90.00
_cell.angle_gamma   90.00
#
_symmetry.space_group_name_H-M   'P 1'
#
loop_
_entity.id
_entity.type
_entity.pdbx_description
1 polymer ?
#
loop_
_entity_poly.entity_id
_entity_poly.type
_entity_poly.pdbx_seq_one_letter_code
_entity_poly.pdbx_strand_id
1 'polypeptide(L)'
;VLLPSLSLMDCNACMSEELWGMFKTFPYQHRYRLYGQWKNETYNSHPLLVKVKAQTIDRAKYIMKRLTKENVEASGRQIGKLSHSNPAILFDYILSQIQKYDNLVTPVVVSLKYLTSLNYDVLAYCIIEALANPEKERMKHDDTTISSWLQSLANFCGAVFHKYPIDLAGLLQYVVNQLKAGKSFDLLILKEVVQKMAGIQITEEMTVEQLEAMTGGEQLKAEGGYFGQIRNTKESSQRLKDALLDHDLVLPLFLLMAQQRNRIIFQEGGEKHLKLVGKLYDQCHDTLVQFGGFLASNLSTEDYIERVPSIDVLCNEFHAPHDAAFFLSRPMYARHISSKYDELKKSEKGSKEQHKVHKYITSCEMVMAPVHEAV
;
A
#
# COMPACT_ATOMS: atom_id res chain seq x y z
N VAL A 1 28.80 9.72 -11.03
CA VAL A 1 29.46 11.05 -10.94
C VAL A 1 28.47 12.15 -10.57
N LEU A 2 27.34 12.30 -11.26
CA LEU A 2 26.37 13.39 -11.04
C LEU A 2 25.77 13.44 -9.61
N LEU A 3 25.41 12.29 -9.04
CA LEU A 3 24.84 12.18 -7.69
C LEU A 3 25.83 12.63 -6.58
N PRO A 4 27.10 12.17 -6.56
CA PRO A 4 28.12 12.71 -5.66
C PRO A 4 28.39 14.21 -5.83
N SER A 5 28.32 14.72 -7.07
CA SER A 5 28.48 16.16 -7.32
C SER A 5 27.35 16.99 -6.70
N LEU A 6 26.11 16.47 -6.73
CA LEU A 6 24.97 17.12 -6.07
C LEU A 6 25.18 17.25 -4.55
N SER A 7 25.78 16.24 -3.90
CA SER A 7 26.11 16.29 -2.48
C SER A 7 27.05 17.44 -2.11
N LEU A 8 27.93 17.86 -3.04
CA LEU A 8 28.90 18.94 -2.83
C LEU A 8 28.35 20.32 -3.16
N MET A 9 27.16 20.41 -3.75
CA MET A 9 26.52 21.67 -4.10
C MET A 9 25.71 22.25 -2.95
N ASP A 10 25.81 23.56 -2.75
CA ASP A 10 25.06 24.26 -1.71
C ASP A 10 23.58 24.42 -2.08
N CYS A 11 22.72 23.58 -1.48
CA CYS A 11 21.26 23.75 -1.45
C CYS A 11 20.59 24.02 -2.81
N ASN A 12 21.02 23.34 -3.88
CA ASN A 12 20.54 23.59 -5.23
C ASN A 12 19.30 22.77 -5.59
N ALA A 13 18.12 23.32 -5.29
CA ALA A 13 16.83 22.73 -5.68
C ALA A 13 16.70 22.58 -7.20
N CYS A 14 17.10 23.60 -7.98
CA CYS A 14 16.99 23.59 -9.44
C CYS A 14 17.79 22.45 -10.08
N MET A 15 19.02 22.22 -9.63
CA MET A 15 19.86 21.15 -10.17
C MET A 15 19.28 19.76 -9.85
N SER A 16 18.58 19.61 -8.73
CA SER A 16 17.92 18.35 -8.39
C SER A 16 16.74 18.05 -9.33
N GLU A 17 16.03 19.08 -9.81
CA GLU A 17 14.95 18.92 -10.80
C GLU A 17 15.49 18.63 -12.21
N GLU A 18 16.60 19.26 -12.61
CA GLU A 18 17.25 18.92 -13.88
C GLU A 18 17.75 17.46 -13.91
N LEU A 19 18.32 17.00 -12.80
CA LEU A 19 18.70 15.59 -12.64
C LEU A 19 17.48 14.65 -12.67
N TRP A 20 16.36 15.08 -12.09
CA TRP A 20 15.11 14.34 -12.20
C TRP A 20 14.60 14.27 -13.65
N GLY A 21 14.74 15.36 -14.41
CA GLY A 21 14.44 15.41 -15.84
C GLY A 21 15.14 14.32 -16.65
N MET A 22 16.36 13.95 -16.25
CA MET A 22 17.09 12.81 -16.80
C MET A 22 16.60 11.48 -16.20
N PHE A 23 16.48 11.39 -14.88
CA PHE A 23 16.18 10.13 -14.19
C PHE A 23 14.77 9.59 -14.44
N LYS A 24 13.79 10.45 -14.70
CA LYS A 24 12.41 10.01 -15.02
C LYS A 24 12.33 9.11 -16.26
N THR A 25 13.34 9.14 -17.14
CA THR A 25 13.40 8.29 -18.34
C THR A 25 13.89 6.87 -18.07
N PHE A 26 14.56 6.64 -16.93
CA PHE A 26 15.04 5.32 -16.56
C PHE A 26 13.99 4.52 -15.79
N PRO A 27 13.94 3.19 -15.97
CA PRO A 27 13.14 2.32 -15.11
C PRO A 27 13.51 2.48 -13.63
N TYR A 28 12.51 2.43 -12.74
CA TYR A 28 12.69 2.67 -11.30
C TYR A 28 13.78 1.78 -10.68
N GLN A 29 13.94 0.54 -11.15
CA GLN A 29 14.95 -0.40 -10.66
C GLN A 29 16.37 0.14 -10.82
N HIS A 30 16.67 0.79 -11.95
CA HIS A 30 17.98 1.41 -12.17
C HIS A 30 18.17 2.65 -11.30
N ARG A 31 17.11 3.47 -11.13
CA ARG A 31 17.14 4.63 -10.22
C ARG A 31 17.48 4.20 -8.79
N TYR A 32 16.82 3.16 -8.29
CA TYR A 32 17.02 2.66 -6.93
C TYR A 32 18.42 2.06 -6.72
N ARG A 33 18.98 1.37 -7.73
CA ARG A 33 20.39 0.93 -7.68
C ARG A 33 21.35 2.11 -7.58
N LEU A 34 21.11 3.17 -8.35
CA LEU A 34 21.91 4.40 -8.29
C LEU A 34 21.81 5.08 -6.91
N TYR A 35 20.63 5.12 -6.30
CA TYR A 35 20.46 5.67 -4.96
C TYR A 35 21.18 4.83 -3.89
N GLY A 36 21.18 3.50 -4.02
CA GLY A 36 21.93 2.62 -3.14
C GLY A 36 23.44 2.82 -3.24
N GLN A 37 23.98 2.94 -4.46
CA GLN A 37 25.39 3.28 -4.68
C GLN A 37 25.72 4.65 -4.08
N TRP A 38 24.83 5.64 -4.28
CA TRP A 38 25.02 6.98 -3.74
C TRP A 38 25.12 6.95 -2.22
N LYS A 39 24.22 6.26 -1.52
CA LYS A 39 24.24 6.21 -0.05
C LYS A 39 25.42 5.42 0.52
N ASN A 40 25.73 4.25 -0.05
CA ASN A 40 26.59 3.27 0.60
C ASN A 40 28.04 3.28 0.09
N GLU A 41 28.25 3.56 -1.20
CA GLU A 41 29.58 3.47 -1.81
C GLU A 41 30.24 4.85 -1.93
N THR A 42 29.49 5.85 -2.39
CA THR A 42 30.11 7.11 -2.83
C THR A 42 30.56 8.04 -1.71
N TYR A 43 29.96 8.00 -0.52
CA TYR A 43 30.36 8.93 0.56
C TYR A 43 31.73 8.60 1.17
N ASN A 44 32.14 7.34 1.14
CA ASN A 44 33.38 6.89 1.78
C ASN A 44 34.61 7.02 0.85
N SER A 45 34.41 7.29 -0.43
CA SER A 45 35.51 7.39 -1.41
C SER A 45 36.28 8.71 -1.35
N HIS A 46 35.65 9.79 -0.85
CA HIS A 46 36.27 11.12 -0.81
C HIS A 46 36.12 11.78 0.57
N PRO A 47 37.21 12.31 1.17
CA PRO A 47 37.16 12.97 2.48
C PRO A 47 36.19 14.16 2.56
N LEU A 48 36.02 14.90 1.46
CA LEU A 48 35.07 16.02 1.39
C LEU A 48 33.63 15.55 1.54
N LEU A 49 33.27 14.41 0.93
CA LEU A 49 31.94 13.83 1.06
C LEU A 49 31.68 13.32 2.48
N VAL A 50 32.69 12.76 3.15
CA VAL A 50 32.61 12.38 4.56
C VAL A 50 32.34 13.61 5.44
N LYS A 51 33.04 14.73 5.19
CA LYS A 51 32.81 15.99 5.91
C LYS A 51 31.38 16.51 5.70
N VAL A 52 30.90 16.53 4.46
CA VAL A 52 29.53 16.95 4.12
C VAL A 52 28.50 16.03 4.77
N LYS A 53 28.73 14.72 4.80
CA LYS A 53 27.87 13.76 5.49
C LYS A 53 27.78 14.08 6.98
N ALA A 54 28.90 14.31 7.65
CA ALA A 54 28.93 14.68 9.07
C ALA A 54 28.17 15.99 9.35
N GLN A 55 28.40 17.02 8.52
CA GLN A 55 27.69 18.31 8.62
C GLN A 55 26.19 18.17 8.39
N THR A 56 25.78 17.33 7.44
CA THR A 56 24.37 17.05 7.14
C THR A 56 23.69 16.36 8.31
N ILE A 57 24.34 15.36 8.90
CA ILE A 57 23.81 14.64 10.08
C ILE A 57 23.67 15.58 11.27
N ASP A 58 24.65 16.45 11.52
CA ASP A 58 24.60 17.41 12.63
C ASP A 58 23.45 18.42 12.44
N ARG A 59 23.28 18.97 11.23
CA ARG A 59 22.15 19.84 10.90
C ARG A 59 20.81 19.09 10.97
N ALA A 60 20.73 17.86 10.49
CA ALA A 60 19.51 17.04 10.58
C ALA A 60 19.13 16.78 12.04
N LYS A 61 20.10 16.44 12.90
CA LYS A 61 19.92 16.31 14.36
C LYS A 61 19.38 17.61 14.98
N TYR A 62 19.98 18.74 14.62
CA TYR A 62 19.57 20.05 15.13
C TYR A 62 18.11 20.38 14.78
N ILE A 63 17.71 20.17 13.52
CA ILE A 63 16.36 20.47 13.05
C ILE A 63 15.34 19.51 13.68
N MET A 64 15.64 18.20 13.69
CA MET A 64 14.72 17.19 14.24
C MET A 64 14.46 17.34 15.74
N LYS A 65 15.46 17.78 16.52
CA LYS A 65 15.27 18.08 17.96
C LYS A 65 14.32 19.24 18.23
N ARG A 66 14.13 20.12 17.25
CA ARG A 66 13.31 21.33 17.36
C ARG A 66 11.98 21.18 16.64
N LEU A 67 11.72 20.08 15.93
CA LEU A 67 10.51 19.92 15.15
C LEU A 67 9.28 19.76 16.07
N THR A 68 8.37 20.74 16.02
CA THR A 68 7.09 20.73 16.73
C THR A 68 5.95 21.01 15.75
N LYS A 69 4.69 20.78 16.16
CA LYS A 69 3.50 21.08 15.35
C LYS A 69 3.37 22.58 15.00
N GLU A 70 3.94 23.47 15.81
CA GLU A 70 3.84 24.93 15.62
C GLU A 70 4.89 25.47 14.64
N ASN A 71 6.09 24.86 14.60
CA ASN A 71 7.20 25.37 13.78
C ASN A 71 7.45 24.58 12.49
N VAL A 72 6.49 23.75 12.08
CA VAL A 72 6.64 22.82 10.95
C VAL A 72 7.02 23.53 9.66
N GLU A 73 6.51 24.74 9.40
CA GLU A 73 6.83 25.45 8.15
C GLU A 73 8.28 25.92 8.09
N ALA A 74 8.78 26.50 9.19
CA ALA A 74 10.15 26.98 9.27
C ALA A 74 11.14 25.81 9.23
N SER A 75 10.87 24.76 10.02
CA SER A 75 11.66 23.53 10.04
C SER A 75 11.58 22.80 8.69
N GLY A 76 10.41 22.79 8.03
CA GLY A 76 10.22 22.21 6.70
C GLY A 76 11.03 22.91 5.62
N ARG A 77 11.16 24.24 5.66
CA ARG A 77 12.06 24.97 4.75
C ARG A 77 13.53 24.61 4.97
N GLN A 78 13.95 24.40 6.23
CA GLN A 78 15.32 23.97 6.55
C GLN A 78 15.58 22.53 6.09
N ILE A 79 14.62 21.62 6.32
CA ILE A 79 14.66 20.23 5.83
C ILE A 79 14.72 20.20 4.31
N GLY A 80 13.90 21.00 3.62
CA GLY A 80 13.91 21.15 2.17
C GLY A 80 15.30 21.53 1.65
N LYS A 81 15.88 22.62 2.17
CA LYS A 81 17.24 23.08 1.81
C LYS A 81 18.30 21.98 1.99
N LEU A 82 18.24 21.27 3.12
CA LEU A 82 19.16 20.18 3.40
C LEU A 82 18.95 18.98 2.45
N SER A 83 17.69 18.68 2.13
CA SER A 83 17.30 17.58 1.25
C SER A 83 17.74 17.78 -0.21
N HIS A 84 17.89 19.02 -0.69
CA HIS A 84 18.28 19.25 -2.09
C HIS A 84 19.72 18.84 -2.39
N SER A 85 20.60 18.84 -1.38
CA SER A 85 21.99 18.42 -1.51
C SER A 85 22.19 16.95 -1.13
N ASN A 86 21.68 16.56 0.04
CA ASN A 86 21.96 15.25 0.64
C ASN A 86 20.67 14.55 1.14
N PRO A 87 19.74 14.19 0.24
CA PRO A 87 18.45 13.59 0.59
C PRO A 87 18.60 12.21 1.25
N ALA A 88 19.48 11.34 0.74
CA ALA A 88 19.61 9.97 1.24
C ALA A 88 20.02 9.90 2.73
N ILE A 89 21.02 10.70 3.13
CA ILE A 89 21.48 10.76 4.53
C ILE A 89 20.41 11.39 5.43
N LEU A 90 19.75 12.43 4.94
CA LEU A 90 18.71 13.13 5.68
C LEU A 90 17.52 12.20 5.96
N PHE A 91 17.01 11.49 4.94
CA PHE A 91 15.88 10.58 5.10
C PHE A 91 16.24 9.37 5.96
N ASP A 92 17.44 8.82 5.83
CA ASP A 92 17.92 7.74 6.71
C ASP A 92 17.85 8.18 8.19
N TYR A 93 18.32 9.40 8.48
CA TYR A 93 18.23 9.96 9.83
C TYR A 93 16.77 10.21 10.27
N ILE A 94 15.94 10.83 9.43
CA ILE A 94 14.53 11.11 9.74
C ILE A 94 13.75 9.81 9.99
N LEU A 95 13.92 8.79 9.16
CA LEU A 95 13.29 7.47 9.33
C LEU A 95 13.74 6.81 10.63
N SER A 96 15.02 6.95 11.00
CA SER A 96 15.51 6.46 12.29
C SER A 96 14.83 7.13 13.50
N GLN A 97 14.41 8.39 13.36
CA GLN A 97 13.67 9.11 14.41
C GLN A 97 12.20 8.69 14.44
N ILE A 98 11.55 8.57 13.28
CA ILE A 98 10.15 8.11 13.19
C ILE A 98 9.99 6.72 13.77
N GLN A 99 10.93 5.83 13.49
CA GLN A 99 10.93 4.46 14.02
C GLN A 99 11.08 4.40 15.55
N LYS A 100 11.60 5.46 16.18
CA LYS A 100 11.74 5.57 17.65
C LYS A 100 10.59 6.35 18.28
N TYR A 101 10.00 7.30 17.56
CA TYR A 101 9.05 8.27 18.09
C TYR A 101 7.83 8.41 17.15
N ASP A 102 6.72 7.77 17.52
CA ASP A 102 5.49 7.76 16.72
C ASP A 102 4.83 9.14 16.59
N ASN A 103 4.94 9.97 17.63
CA ASN A 103 4.39 11.33 17.65
C ASN A 103 5.02 12.28 16.61
N LEU A 104 6.17 11.93 16.03
CA LEU A 104 6.84 12.72 15.00
C LEU A 104 6.30 12.48 13.59
N VAL A 105 5.48 11.44 13.36
CA VAL A 105 4.96 11.12 12.02
C VAL A 105 4.24 12.32 11.40
N THR A 106 3.26 12.91 12.09
CA THR A 106 2.46 14.01 11.54
C THR A 106 3.29 15.28 11.27
N PRO A 107 4.12 15.78 12.21
CA PRO A 107 5.00 16.92 11.94
C PRO A 107 5.96 16.68 10.77
N VAL A 108 6.55 15.48 10.67
CA VAL A 108 7.48 15.17 9.58
C VAL A 108 6.75 15.17 8.24
N VAL A 109 5.61 14.49 8.11
CA VAL A 109 4.82 14.46 6.87
C VAL A 109 4.41 15.86 6.42
N VAL A 110 4.20 16.80 7.33
CA VAL A 110 3.91 18.19 6.96
C VAL A 110 5.16 18.96 6.56
N SER A 111 6.30 18.72 7.23
CA SER A 111 7.59 19.35 6.91
C SER A 111 8.11 18.98 5.52
N LEU A 112 7.73 17.80 5.01
CA LEU A 112 8.14 17.28 3.71
C LEU A 112 7.49 18.00 2.51
N LYS A 113 6.66 19.04 2.74
CA LYS A 113 5.98 19.79 1.67
C LYS A 113 6.95 20.47 0.68
N TYR A 114 8.15 20.83 1.12
CA TYR A 114 9.14 21.58 0.34
C TYR A 114 10.18 20.68 -0.35
N LEU A 115 9.88 19.39 -0.53
CA LEU A 115 10.75 18.47 -1.28
C LEU A 115 10.59 18.66 -2.79
N THR A 116 11.68 18.40 -3.52
CA THR A 116 11.71 18.29 -4.99
C THR A 116 11.24 16.92 -5.46
N SER A 117 10.90 16.79 -6.74
CA SER A 117 10.44 15.53 -7.34
C SER A 117 11.47 14.40 -7.18
N LEU A 118 12.76 14.70 -7.36
CA LEU A 118 13.85 13.76 -7.10
C LEU A 118 13.84 13.24 -5.66
N ASN A 119 13.62 14.14 -4.70
CA ASN A 119 13.70 13.81 -3.29
C ASN A 119 12.57 12.88 -2.85
N TYR A 120 11.40 12.95 -3.47
CA TYR A 120 10.32 12.00 -3.22
C TYR A 120 10.67 10.57 -3.67
N ASP A 121 11.32 10.40 -4.83
CA ASP A 121 11.78 9.09 -5.32
C ASP A 121 12.91 8.52 -4.43
N VAL A 122 13.84 9.38 -3.99
CA VAL A 122 14.87 8.98 -3.02
C VAL A 122 14.26 8.62 -1.66
N LEU A 123 13.22 9.32 -1.21
CA LEU A 123 12.49 8.97 0.02
C LEU A 123 11.83 7.59 -0.09
N ALA A 124 11.22 7.26 -1.22
CA ALA A 124 10.64 5.94 -1.46
C ALA A 124 11.70 4.83 -1.37
N TYR A 125 12.88 5.05 -1.97
CA TYR A 125 14.02 4.15 -1.83
C TYR A 125 14.47 4.00 -0.37
N CYS A 126 14.63 5.11 0.36
CA CYS A 126 15.06 5.07 1.77
C CYS A 126 14.04 4.35 2.66
N ILE A 127 12.73 4.45 2.38
CA ILE A 127 11.69 3.68 3.07
C ILE A 127 11.90 2.18 2.85
N ILE A 128 12.10 1.75 1.60
CA ILE A 128 12.33 0.34 1.27
C ILE A 128 13.60 -0.19 1.93
N GLU A 129 14.68 0.59 1.90
CA GLU A 129 15.93 0.24 2.57
C GLU A 129 15.74 0.11 4.10
N ALA A 130 14.98 1.02 4.70
CA ALA A 130 14.68 0.96 6.13
C ALA A 130 13.84 -0.25 6.52
N LEU A 131 12.96 -0.72 5.63
CA LEU A 131 12.16 -1.95 5.78
C LEU A 131 13.00 -3.22 5.58
N ALA A 132 13.99 -3.16 4.70
CA ALA A 132 14.89 -4.27 4.39
C ALA A 132 15.97 -4.49 5.46
N ASN A 133 16.09 -3.62 6.47
CA ASN A 133 17.14 -3.70 7.49
C ASN A 133 17.00 -5.00 8.33
N PRO A 134 17.96 -5.93 8.26
CA PRO A 134 17.91 -7.21 8.98
C PRO A 134 18.25 -7.09 10.47
N GLU A 135 18.91 -6.00 10.89
CA GLU A 135 19.30 -5.78 12.30
C GLU A 135 18.10 -5.44 13.19
N LYS A 136 16.93 -5.18 12.60
CA LYS A 136 15.72 -4.83 13.33
C LYS A 136 14.76 -6.00 13.38
N GLU A 137 14.56 -6.51 14.59
CA GLU A 137 13.54 -7.52 14.85
C GLU A 137 12.14 -6.93 14.63
N ARG A 138 11.39 -7.59 13.75
CA ARG A 138 9.98 -7.24 13.45
C ARG A 138 9.03 -7.61 14.59
N MET A 139 9.50 -8.43 15.53
CA MET A 139 8.82 -8.82 16.74
C MET A 139 9.51 -8.16 17.94
N LYS A 140 8.72 -7.85 18.97
CA LYS A 140 9.31 -7.52 20.28
C LYS A 140 9.89 -8.79 20.89
N HIS A 141 10.82 -8.61 21.84
CA HIS A 141 11.42 -9.69 22.63
C HIS A 141 10.40 -10.58 23.39
N ASP A 142 9.13 -10.18 23.45
CA ASP A 142 8.03 -10.95 24.04
C ASP A 142 7.40 -11.98 23.07
N ASP A 143 7.92 -12.11 21.84
CA ASP A 143 7.49 -13.03 20.77
C ASP A 143 5.98 -13.06 20.43
N THR A 144 5.23 -12.04 20.85
CA THR A 144 3.77 -12.02 20.75
C THR A 144 3.22 -10.75 20.11
N THR A 145 4.05 -9.70 19.99
CA THR A 145 3.61 -8.40 19.46
C THR A 145 4.54 -7.90 18.36
N ILE A 146 3.93 -7.29 17.35
CA ILE A 146 4.63 -6.59 16.27
C ILE A 146 5.38 -5.41 16.88
N SER A 147 6.61 -5.19 16.42
CA SER A 147 7.44 -4.10 16.90
C SER A 147 6.81 -2.73 16.61
N SER A 148 6.84 -1.84 17.59
CA SER A 148 6.30 -0.48 17.48
C SER A 148 6.95 0.32 16.36
N TRP A 149 8.24 0.10 16.10
CA TRP A 149 8.95 0.78 15.02
C TRP A 149 8.35 0.48 13.64
N LEU A 150 7.86 -0.75 13.42
CA LEU A 150 7.26 -1.17 12.16
C LEU A 150 5.86 -0.56 12.01
N GLN A 151 5.10 -0.49 13.10
CA GLN A 151 3.80 0.19 13.12
C GLN A 151 3.94 1.68 12.82
N SER A 152 4.87 2.39 13.47
CA SER A 152 5.14 3.81 13.20
C SER A 152 5.63 4.05 11.77
N LEU A 153 6.45 3.14 11.24
CA LEU A 153 6.93 3.23 9.87
C LEU A 153 5.81 2.98 8.86
N ALA A 154 4.94 2.00 9.08
CA ALA A 154 3.78 1.71 8.23
C ALA A 154 2.79 2.91 8.23
N ASN A 155 2.51 3.45 9.42
CA ASN A 155 1.73 4.66 9.63
C ASN A 155 2.31 5.85 8.83
N PHE A 156 3.64 6.03 8.89
CA PHE A 156 4.35 7.05 8.10
C PHE A 156 4.23 6.82 6.59
N CYS A 157 4.45 5.58 6.12
CA CYS A 157 4.34 5.24 4.70
C CYS A 157 2.96 5.61 4.15
N GLY A 158 1.88 5.13 4.77
CA GLY A 158 0.53 5.43 4.30
C GLY A 158 0.23 6.94 4.32
N ALA A 159 0.74 7.70 5.29
CA ALA A 159 0.55 9.16 5.35
C ALA A 159 1.29 9.91 4.23
N VAL A 160 2.52 9.49 3.93
CA VAL A 160 3.34 10.09 2.87
C VAL A 160 2.76 9.79 1.50
N PHE A 161 2.41 8.53 1.21
CA PHE A 161 1.88 8.13 -0.09
C PHE A 161 0.48 8.70 -0.36
N HIS A 162 -0.35 8.87 0.68
CA HIS A 162 -1.61 9.59 0.56
C HIS A 162 -1.38 11.05 0.15
N LYS A 163 -0.49 11.76 0.85
CA LYS A 163 -0.31 13.20 0.71
C LYS A 163 0.50 13.63 -0.52
N TYR A 164 1.50 12.85 -0.92
CA TYR A 164 2.45 13.22 -1.96
C TYR A 164 2.35 12.27 -3.16
N PRO A 165 2.53 12.77 -4.40
CA PRO A 165 2.52 11.96 -5.63
C PRO A 165 3.84 11.20 -5.80
N ILE A 166 4.11 10.27 -4.89
CA ILE A 166 5.28 9.39 -4.92
C ILE A 166 4.92 8.11 -5.66
N ASP A 167 5.84 7.60 -6.47
CA ASP A 167 5.72 6.30 -7.13
C ASP A 167 5.68 5.16 -6.10
N LEU A 168 4.63 4.34 -6.14
CA LEU A 168 4.37 3.24 -5.21
C LEU A 168 4.90 1.89 -5.71
N ALA A 169 5.28 1.81 -6.99
CA ALA A 169 5.68 0.57 -7.64
C ALA A 169 6.74 -0.20 -6.84
N GLY A 170 7.78 0.51 -6.39
CA GLY A 170 8.86 -0.06 -5.61
C GLY A 170 8.41 -0.66 -4.27
N LEU A 171 7.47 0.00 -3.58
CA LEU A 171 6.94 -0.47 -2.30
C LEU A 171 6.04 -1.69 -2.50
N LEU A 172 5.14 -1.64 -3.49
CA LEU A 172 4.24 -2.75 -3.80
C LEU A 172 5.02 -4.00 -4.21
N GLN A 173 6.03 -3.84 -5.08
CA GLN A 173 6.92 -4.94 -5.46
C GLN A 173 7.70 -5.49 -4.26
N TYR A 174 8.15 -4.64 -3.34
CA TYR A 174 8.79 -5.08 -2.11
C TYR A 174 7.85 -5.97 -1.29
N VAL A 175 6.60 -5.54 -1.07
CA VAL A 175 5.60 -6.34 -0.33
C VAL A 175 5.35 -7.68 -1.03
N VAL A 176 5.18 -7.70 -2.35
CA VAL A 176 5.04 -8.95 -3.14
C VAL A 176 6.22 -9.88 -2.91
N ASN A 177 7.44 -9.37 -2.97
CA ASN A 177 8.64 -10.18 -2.81
C ASN A 177 8.75 -10.75 -1.38
N GLN A 178 8.36 -9.99 -0.36
CA GLN A 178 8.35 -10.47 1.02
C GLN A 178 7.25 -11.51 1.27
N LEU A 179 6.08 -11.35 0.64
CA LEU A 179 5.02 -12.36 0.66
C LEU A 179 5.44 -13.66 -0.03
N LYS A 180 6.11 -13.58 -1.19
CA LYS A 180 6.72 -14.77 -1.83
C LYS A 180 7.73 -15.45 -0.92
N ALA A 181 8.52 -14.68 -0.18
CA ALA A 181 9.46 -15.19 0.82
C ALA A 181 8.78 -15.73 2.09
N GLY A 182 7.45 -15.64 2.21
CA GLY A 182 6.67 -16.12 3.34
C GLY A 182 6.67 -15.21 4.57
N LYS A 183 7.15 -13.97 4.45
CA LYS A 183 7.17 -13.02 5.57
C LYS A 183 5.86 -12.23 5.63
N SER A 184 5.02 -12.56 6.60
CA SER A 184 3.68 -12.00 6.78
C SER A 184 3.64 -10.60 7.42
N PHE A 185 4.66 -10.22 8.20
CA PHE A 185 4.68 -8.94 8.94
C PHE A 185 4.59 -7.69 8.05
N ASP A 186 5.17 -7.76 6.85
CA ASP A 186 5.24 -6.61 5.94
C ASP A 186 3.85 -6.31 5.30
N LEU A 187 2.84 -7.17 5.49
CA LEU A 187 1.43 -6.89 5.16
C LEU A 187 0.86 -5.70 5.92
N LEU A 188 1.39 -5.39 7.10
CA LEU A 188 0.99 -4.20 7.86
C LEU A 188 1.14 -2.92 7.02
N ILE A 189 2.16 -2.87 6.18
CA ILE A 189 2.45 -1.71 5.32
C ILE A 189 1.35 -1.56 4.28
N LEU A 190 0.94 -2.67 3.65
CA LEU A 190 -0.14 -2.68 2.68
C LEU A 190 -1.46 -2.27 3.34
N LYS A 191 -1.76 -2.79 4.54
CA LYS A 191 -2.93 -2.40 5.34
C LYS A 191 -3.01 -0.89 5.54
N GLU A 192 -1.92 -0.26 6.00
CA GLU A 192 -1.86 1.18 6.26
C GLU A 192 -1.94 2.03 4.97
N VAL A 193 -1.29 1.57 3.89
CA VAL A 193 -1.32 2.26 2.59
C VAL A 193 -2.73 2.24 2.00
N VAL A 194 -3.40 1.09 1.98
CA VAL A 194 -4.78 0.98 1.49
C VAL A 194 -5.73 1.78 2.38
N GLN A 195 -5.57 1.70 3.71
CA GLN A 195 -6.40 2.45 4.65
C GLN A 195 -6.34 3.95 4.39
N LYS A 196 -5.15 4.51 4.20
CA LYS A 196 -4.98 5.97 4.06
C LYS A 196 -5.21 6.48 2.64
N MET A 197 -4.85 5.70 1.61
CA MET A 197 -5.01 6.14 0.22
C MET A 197 -6.41 5.89 -0.33
N ALA A 198 -7.06 4.79 0.05
CA ALA A 198 -8.42 4.45 -0.40
C ALA A 198 -9.48 4.88 0.61
N GLY A 199 -9.13 5.00 1.89
CA GLY A 199 -10.08 5.28 2.96
C GLY A 199 -10.80 4.05 3.49
N ILE A 200 -10.43 2.86 3.05
CA ILE A 200 -11.11 1.63 3.46
C ILE A 200 -10.55 1.21 4.81
N GLN A 201 -11.29 1.47 5.88
CA GLN A 201 -10.92 1.08 7.23
C GLN A 201 -11.37 -0.35 7.50
N ILE A 202 -10.56 -1.07 8.29
CA ILE A 202 -10.96 -2.35 8.88
C ILE A 202 -11.67 -2.01 10.19
N THR A 203 -12.96 -2.32 10.26
CA THR A 203 -13.77 -2.09 11.47
C THR A 203 -13.83 -3.38 12.27
N GLU A 204 -13.14 -3.42 13.41
CA GLU A 204 -13.09 -4.60 14.29
C GLU A 204 -14.37 -4.74 15.14
N GLU A 205 -15.02 -3.63 15.48
CA GLU A 205 -16.25 -3.60 16.29
C GLU A 205 -17.36 -2.83 15.55
N MET A 206 -18.28 -3.56 14.93
CA MET A 206 -19.45 -2.99 14.26
C MET A 206 -20.73 -3.23 15.08
N THR A 207 -21.58 -2.20 15.18
CA THR A 207 -22.95 -2.38 15.70
C THR A 207 -23.82 -3.09 14.68
N VAL A 208 -24.93 -3.68 15.13
CA VAL A 208 -25.91 -4.36 14.26
C VAL A 208 -26.46 -3.39 13.20
N GLU A 209 -26.78 -2.16 13.60
CA GLU A 209 -27.25 -1.11 12.69
C GLU A 209 -26.23 -0.77 11.60
N GLN A 210 -24.92 -0.78 11.94
CA GLN A 210 -23.86 -0.56 10.96
C GLN A 210 -23.68 -1.74 10.02
N LEU A 211 -23.82 -2.96 10.51
CA LEU A 211 -23.81 -4.16 9.67
C LEU A 211 -24.95 -4.10 8.66
N GLU A 212 -26.16 -3.73 9.10
CA GLU A 212 -27.30 -3.52 8.22
C GLU A 212 -27.03 -2.40 7.20
N ALA A 213 -26.49 -1.26 7.64
CA ALA A 213 -26.12 -0.16 6.75
C ALA A 213 -25.11 -0.59 5.67
N MET A 214 -24.13 -1.43 6.03
CA MET A 214 -23.13 -1.98 5.11
C MET A 214 -23.70 -2.96 4.09
N THR A 215 -24.90 -3.50 4.30
CA THR A 215 -25.61 -4.31 3.30
C THR A 215 -26.46 -3.48 2.34
N GLY A 216 -26.60 -2.18 2.60
CA GLY A 216 -27.41 -1.27 1.81
C GLY A 216 -26.79 -0.81 0.49
N GLY A 217 -27.42 0.22 -0.09
CA GLY A 217 -26.91 0.92 -1.27
C GLY A 217 -25.61 1.68 -0.96
N GLU A 218 -24.94 2.16 -2.01
CA GLU A 218 -23.64 2.87 -1.89
C GLU A 218 -23.69 4.08 -0.95
N GLN A 219 -24.80 4.82 -0.94
CA GLN A 219 -25.00 5.95 -0.02
C GLN A 219 -25.11 5.49 1.44
N LEU A 220 -25.86 4.42 1.71
CA LEU A 220 -26.02 3.91 3.08
C LEU A 220 -24.72 3.29 3.59
N LYS A 221 -23.97 2.62 2.71
CA LYS A 221 -22.61 2.13 2.99
C LYS A 221 -21.64 3.27 3.30
N ALA A 222 -21.76 4.40 2.58
CA ALA A 222 -20.91 5.56 2.83
C ALA A 222 -21.21 6.22 4.20
N GLU A 223 -22.48 6.31 4.59
CA GLU A 223 -22.86 6.88 5.89
C GLU A 223 -22.61 5.92 7.06
N GLY A 224 -22.85 4.61 6.87
CA GLY A 224 -22.66 3.60 7.92
C GLY A 224 -21.22 3.10 8.08
N GLY A 225 -20.40 3.18 7.03
CA GLY A 225 -19.03 2.64 7.01
C GLY A 225 -17.93 3.63 7.44
N TYR A 226 -18.19 4.95 7.38
CA TYR A 226 -17.16 5.96 7.61
C TYR A 226 -17.42 6.76 8.89
N PHE A 227 -16.85 6.31 10.01
CA PHE A 227 -16.81 7.10 11.26
C PHE A 227 -15.93 8.35 11.15
N GLY A 228 -14.95 8.33 10.26
CA GLY A 228 -14.11 9.48 9.94
C GLY A 228 -14.49 10.07 8.60
N GLN A 229 -14.60 11.40 8.53
CA GLN A 229 -14.68 12.13 7.25
C GLN A 229 -13.40 11.88 6.44
N ILE A 230 -13.31 10.76 5.73
CA ILE A 230 -12.28 10.56 4.72
C ILE A 230 -12.74 11.29 3.46
N ARG A 231 -12.68 12.62 3.57
CA ARG A 231 -12.85 13.53 2.45
C ARG A 231 -11.57 13.45 1.62
N ASN A 232 -11.73 13.24 0.32
CA ASN A 232 -10.69 13.44 -0.70
C ASN A 232 -9.66 12.29 -0.92
N THR A 233 -10.10 11.03 -0.96
CA THR A 233 -9.23 9.88 -1.35
C THR A 233 -9.24 9.54 -2.84
N LYS A 234 -10.11 10.13 -3.66
CA LYS A 234 -10.24 9.74 -5.08
C LYS A 234 -8.93 9.82 -5.87
N GLU A 235 -8.16 10.89 -5.73
CA GLU A 235 -6.89 11.03 -6.46
C GLU A 235 -5.81 10.08 -5.95
N SER A 236 -5.74 9.87 -4.62
CA SER A 236 -4.79 8.92 -4.03
C SER A 236 -5.15 7.48 -4.33
N SER A 237 -6.45 7.14 -4.34
CA SER A 237 -6.93 5.79 -4.66
C SER A 237 -6.70 5.47 -6.13
N GLN A 238 -6.90 6.45 -7.02
CA GLN A 238 -6.59 6.32 -8.43
C GLN A 238 -5.08 6.10 -8.65
N ARG A 239 -4.21 6.88 -7.99
CA ARG A 239 -2.75 6.65 -8.06
C ARG A 239 -2.34 5.26 -7.59
N LEU A 240 -2.94 4.76 -6.51
CA LEU A 240 -2.71 3.40 -6.03
C LEU A 240 -3.20 2.35 -7.04
N LYS A 241 -4.36 2.58 -7.66
CA LYS A 241 -4.90 1.71 -8.73
C LYS A 241 -3.97 1.68 -9.92
N ASP A 242 -3.56 2.84 -10.43
CA ASP A 242 -2.69 2.96 -11.61
C ASP A 242 -1.36 2.24 -11.37
N ALA A 243 -0.73 2.46 -10.20
CA ALA A 243 0.52 1.77 -9.84
C ALA A 243 0.38 0.24 -9.73
N LEU A 244 -0.79 -0.26 -9.33
CA LEU A 244 -1.06 -1.70 -9.29
C LEU A 244 -1.31 -2.28 -10.70
N LEU A 245 -1.93 -1.51 -11.59
CA LEU A 245 -2.25 -1.90 -12.96
C LEU A 245 -1.02 -1.85 -13.86
N ASP A 246 -0.21 -0.79 -13.80
CA ASP A 246 0.98 -0.61 -14.63
C ASP A 246 2.03 -1.72 -14.43
N HIS A 247 2.04 -2.34 -13.24
CA HIS A 247 2.97 -3.39 -12.86
C HIS A 247 2.34 -4.78 -12.73
N ASP A 248 1.06 -4.94 -13.11
CA ASP A 248 0.33 -6.21 -13.05
C ASP A 248 0.34 -6.86 -11.64
N LEU A 249 0.34 -6.05 -10.58
CA LEU A 249 0.51 -6.52 -9.20
C LEU A 249 -0.81 -6.91 -8.52
N VAL A 250 -1.96 -6.60 -9.14
CA VAL A 250 -3.29 -6.86 -8.58
C VAL A 250 -3.50 -8.33 -8.22
N LEU A 251 -3.39 -9.22 -9.22
CA LEU A 251 -3.62 -10.65 -9.04
C LEU A 251 -2.53 -11.32 -8.19
N PRO A 252 -1.22 -11.06 -8.42
CA PRO A 252 -0.17 -11.60 -7.56
C PRO A 252 -0.33 -11.23 -6.09
N LEU A 253 -0.64 -9.97 -5.75
CA LEU A 253 -0.84 -9.56 -4.37
C LEU A 253 -2.04 -10.29 -3.74
N PHE A 254 -3.16 -10.34 -4.44
CA PHE A 254 -4.36 -11.00 -3.92
C PHE A 254 -4.12 -12.50 -3.66
N LEU A 255 -3.57 -13.21 -4.65
CA LEU A 255 -3.27 -14.64 -4.54
C LEU A 255 -2.26 -14.93 -3.43
N LEU A 256 -1.19 -14.15 -3.34
CA LEU A 256 -0.18 -14.34 -2.31
C LEU A 256 -0.75 -14.09 -0.91
N MET A 257 -1.64 -13.10 -0.74
CA MET A 257 -2.33 -12.89 0.54
C MET A 257 -3.24 -14.08 0.90
N ALA A 258 -4.03 -14.57 -0.07
CA ALA A 258 -4.93 -15.71 0.14
C ALA A 258 -4.16 -17.00 0.48
N GLN A 259 -3.05 -17.27 -0.19
CA GLN A 259 -2.19 -18.42 0.09
C GLN A 259 -1.44 -18.25 1.43
N GLN A 260 -0.90 -17.05 1.71
CA GLN A 260 -0.19 -16.78 2.96
C GLN A 260 -1.08 -16.95 4.18
N ARG A 261 -2.37 -16.59 4.08
CA ARG A 261 -3.38 -16.81 5.12
C ARG A 261 -3.41 -18.28 5.57
N ASN A 262 -3.48 -19.22 4.62
CA ASN A 262 -3.46 -20.65 4.95
C ASN A 262 -2.07 -21.09 5.42
N ARG A 263 -1.01 -20.56 4.81
CA ARG A 263 0.38 -20.88 5.17
C ARG A 263 0.72 -20.55 6.63
N ILE A 264 0.20 -19.44 7.16
CA ILE A 264 0.38 -19.04 8.57
C ILE A 264 -0.10 -20.15 9.52
N ILE A 265 -1.24 -20.79 9.22
CA ILE A 265 -1.78 -21.88 10.05
C ILE A 265 -0.91 -23.14 9.94
N PHE A 266 -0.59 -23.57 8.71
CA PHE A 266 -0.01 -24.89 8.47
C PHE A 266 1.52 -24.95 8.58
N GLN A 267 2.25 -23.88 8.26
CA GLN A 267 3.71 -23.86 8.27
C GLN A 267 4.28 -23.12 9.49
N GLU A 268 3.65 -22.03 9.94
CA GLU A 268 4.17 -21.26 11.10
C GLU A 268 3.60 -21.72 12.45
N GLY A 269 2.52 -22.53 12.44
CA GLY A 269 1.82 -22.98 13.64
C GLY A 269 2.60 -23.93 14.56
N GLY A 270 3.66 -24.57 14.06
CA GLY A 270 4.46 -25.53 14.84
C GLY A 270 5.53 -24.89 15.72
N GLU A 271 6.10 -23.75 15.31
CA GLU A 271 7.23 -23.11 16.01
C GLU A 271 6.83 -21.86 16.79
N LYS A 272 5.72 -21.21 16.44
CA LYS A 272 5.27 -19.95 17.05
C LYS A 272 4.13 -20.15 18.03
N HIS A 273 4.02 -19.26 19.01
CA HIS A 273 2.88 -19.25 19.94
C HIS A 273 1.54 -19.09 19.21
N LEU A 274 0.55 -19.92 19.57
CA LEU A 274 -0.78 -19.96 18.94
C LEU A 274 -1.47 -18.57 18.88
N LYS A 275 -1.31 -17.75 19.92
CA LYS A 275 -1.88 -16.40 19.97
C LYS A 275 -1.31 -15.48 18.88
N LEU A 276 -0.02 -15.62 18.57
CA LEU A 276 0.62 -14.87 17.49
C LEU A 276 0.12 -15.36 16.13
N VAL A 277 0.00 -16.68 15.95
CA VAL A 277 -0.51 -17.28 14.71
C VAL A 277 -1.93 -16.79 14.43
N GLY A 278 -2.82 -16.78 15.43
CA GLY A 278 -4.16 -16.21 15.31
C GLY A 278 -4.13 -14.74 14.89
N LYS A 279 -3.33 -13.91 15.57
CA LYS A 279 -3.20 -12.48 15.23
C LYS A 279 -2.67 -12.24 13.80
N LEU A 280 -1.69 -13.03 13.36
CA LEU A 280 -1.15 -12.92 11.99
C LEU A 280 -2.17 -13.38 10.96
N TYR A 281 -2.94 -14.42 11.27
CA TYR A 281 -4.03 -14.90 10.44
C TYR A 281 -5.10 -13.82 10.27
N ASP A 282 -5.59 -13.25 11.38
CA ASP A 282 -6.60 -12.19 11.39
C ASP A 282 -6.11 -10.98 10.61
N GLN A 283 -4.88 -10.53 10.85
CA GLN A 283 -4.29 -9.41 10.12
C GLN A 283 -4.19 -9.67 8.61
N CYS A 284 -3.81 -10.89 8.21
CA CYS A 284 -3.73 -11.28 6.80
C CYS A 284 -5.12 -11.32 6.17
N HIS A 285 -6.12 -11.86 6.88
CA HIS A 285 -7.50 -11.91 6.45
C HIS A 285 -8.09 -10.50 6.29
N ASP A 286 -7.90 -9.63 7.27
CA ASP A 286 -8.35 -8.24 7.23
C ASP A 286 -7.75 -7.50 6.05
N THR A 287 -6.44 -7.65 5.82
CA THR A 287 -5.75 -7.00 4.70
C THR A 287 -6.26 -7.53 3.36
N LEU A 288 -6.56 -8.83 3.26
CA LEU A 288 -7.14 -9.44 2.07
C LEU A 288 -8.55 -8.88 1.77
N VAL A 289 -9.41 -8.79 2.79
CA VAL A 289 -10.77 -8.23 2.66
C VAL A 289 -10.71 -6.75 2.30
N GLN A 290 -9.85 -5.98 2.98
CA GLN A 290 -9.62 -4.56 2.71
C GLN A 290 -9.14 -4.33 1.27
N PHE A 291 -8.18 -5.13 0.79
CA PHE A 291 -7.68 -5.06 -0.58
C PHE A 291 -8.73 -5.49 -1.60
N GLY A 292 -9.47 -6.57 -1.36
CA GLY A 292 -10.57 -6.97 -2.24
C GLY A 292 -11.69 -5.92 -2.32
N GLY A 293 -12.01 -5.28 -1.20
CA GLY A 293 -12.91 -4.12 -1.17
C GLY A 293 -12.38 -2.95 -1.99
N PHE A 294 -11.08 -2.63 -1.87
CA PHE A 294 -10.43 -1.63 -2.70
C PHE A 294 -10.56 -1.93 -4.19
N LEU A 295 -10.30 -3.18 -4.58
CA LEU A 295 -10.42 -3.63 -5.96
C LEU A 295 -11.86 -3.49 -6.46
N ALA A 296 -12.85 -3.98 -5.70
CA ALA A 296 -14.26 -3.93 -6.09
C ALA A 296 -14.80 -2.50 -6.26
N SER A 297 -14.31 -1.54 -5.46
CA SER A 297 -14.75 -0.15 -5.50
C SER A 297 -14.04 0.72 -6.54
N ASN A 298 -12.76 0.46 -6.85
CA ASN A 298 -11.95 1.34 -7.71
C ASN A 298 -11.66 0.78 -9.11
N LEU A 299 -11.69 -0.54 -9.31
CA LEU A 299 -11.51 -1.12 -10.65
C LEU A 299 -12.77 -0.97 -11.50
N SER A 300 -12.55 -0.67 -12.78
CA SER A 300 -13.64 -0.69 -13.75
C SER A 300 -14.06 -2.13 -14.01
N THR A 301 -15.26 -2.32 -14.56
CA THR A 301 -15.75 -3.66 -14.91
C THR A 301 -14.87 -4.35 -15.95
N GLU A 302 -14.34 -3.58 -16.90
CA GLU A 302 -13.51 -4.07 -18.01
C GLU A 302 -12.14 -4.54 -17.48
N ASP A 303 -11.48 -3.70 -16.67
CA ASP A 303 -10.20 -4.05 -16.03
C ASP A 303 -10.33 -5.33 -15.19
N TYR A 304 -11.48 -5.52 -14.54
CA TYR A 304 -11.74 -6.68 -13.69
C TYR A 304 -11.86 -7.98 -14.50
N ILE A 305 -12.58 -7.94 -15.63
CA ILE A 305 -12.82 -9.12 -16.48
C ILE A 305 -11.54 -9.52 -17.21
N GLU A 306 -10.73 -8.55 -17.65
CA GLU A 306 -9.47 -8.84 -18.35
C GLU A 306 -8.43 -9.51 -17.43
N ARG A 307 -8.40 -9.12 -16.16
CA ARG A 307 -7.31 -9.48 -15.24
C ARG A 307 -7.64 -10.59 -14.25
N VAL A 308 -8.91 -10.81 -13.92
CA VAL A 308 -9.31 -11.86 -12.98
C VAL A 308 -9.62 -13.14 -13.78
N PRO A 309 -8.83 -14.21 -13.60
CA PRO A 309 -9.09 -15.50 -14.25
C PRO A 309 -10.42 -16.12 -13.77
N SER A 310 -10.90 -17.13 -14.49
CA SER A 310 -12.04 -17.93 -14.04
C SER A 310 -11.76 -18.59 -12.68
N ILE A 311 -12.82 -18.90 -11.91
CA ILE A 311 -12.67 -19.59 -10.62
C ILE A 311 -11.92 -20.92 -10.80
N ASP A 312 -12.20 -21.65 -11.88
CA ASP A 312 -11.51 -22.90 -12.21
C ASP A 312 -9.98 -22.73 -12.18
N VAL A 313 -9.44 -21.75 -12.90
CA VAL A 313 -8.01 -21.44 -12.91
C VAL A 313 -7.51 -21.00 -11.54
N LEU A 314 -8.28 -20.19 -10.81
CA LEU A 314 -7.92 -19.73 -9.46
C LEU A 314 -7.81 -20.89 -8.45
N CYS A 315 -8.73 -21.85 -8.50
CA CYS A 315 -8.77 -22.99 -7.58
C CYS A 315 -7.83 -24.12 -8.02
N ASN A 316 -7.85 -24.50 -9.30
CA ASN A 316 -7.15 -25.67 -9.81
C ASN A 316 -5.68 -25.38 -10.16
N GLU A 317 -5.37 -24.24 -10.77
CA GLU A 317 -3.97 -23.90 -11.12
C GLU A 317 -3.26 -23.11 -10.02
N PHE A 318 -3.94 -22.11 -9.44
CA PHE A 318 -3.34 -21.24 -8.42
C PHE A 318 -3.53 -21.75 -6.98
N HIS A 319 -4.30 -22.82 -6.77
CA HIS A 319 -4.59 -23.39 -5.45
C HIS A 319 -5.05 -22.33 -4.43
N ALA A 320 -5.78 -21.32 -4.90
CA ALA A 320 -6.39 -20.35 -4.01
C ALA A 320 -7.53 -21.03 -3.23
N PRO A 321 -7.73 -20.68 -1.95
CA PRO A 321 -8.82 -21.24 -1.20
C PRO A 321 -10.16 -20.74 -1.77
N HIS A 322 -11.14 -21.65 -1.83
CA HIS A 322 -12.42 -21.41 -2.49
C HIS A 322 -13.11 -20.13 -2.02
N ASP A 323 -13.09 -19.85 -0.71
CA ASP A 323 -13.67 -18.64 -0.13
C ASP A 323 -13.07 -17.35 -0.69
N ALA A 324 -11.74 -17.29 -0.84
CA ALA A 324 -11.04 -16.15 -1.43
C ALA A 324 -11.28 -16.03 -2.95
N ALA A 325 -11.33 -17.17 -3.66
CA ALA A 325 -11.61 -17.20 -5.09
C ALA A 325 -13.03 -16.71 -5.41
N PHE A 326 -14.03 -17.14 -4.63
CA PHE A 326 -15.40 -16.64 -4.73
C PHE A 326 -15.50 -15.17 -4.32
N PHE A 327 -14.77 -14.73 -3.29
CA PHE A 327 -14.76 -13.33 -2.88
C PHE A 327 -14.25 -12.40 -3.99
N LEU A 328 -13.17 -12.78 -4.68
CA LEU A 328 -12.64 -12.02 -5.81
C LEU A 328 -13.60 -12.04 -7.00
N SER A 329 -14.14 -13.19 -7.37
CA SER A 329 -14.98 -13.30 -8.58
C SER A 329 -16.42 -12.80 -8.39
N ARG A 330 -16.88 -12.59 -7.16
CA ARG A 330 -18.28 -12.18 -6.84
C ARG A 330 -18.75 -10.91 -7.55
N PRO A 331 -17.99 -9.80 -7.62
CA PRO A 331 -18.43 -8.59 -8.33
C PRO A 331 -18.62 -8.84 -9.83
N MET A 332 -17.81 -9.72 -10.42
CA MET A 332 -17.92 -10.12 -11.82
C MET A 332 -19.24 -10.87 -12.05
N TYR A 333 -19.52 -11.90 -11.26
CA TYR A 333 -20.78 -12.67 -11.39
C TYR A 333 -22.02 -11.83 -11.12
N ALA A 334 -22.01 -10.97 -10.10
CA ALA A 334 -23.14 -10.08 -9.81
C ALA A 334 -23.49 -9.19 -11.01
N ARG A 335 -22.48 -8.73 -11.76
CA ARG A 335 -22.67 -7.95 -12.98
C ARG A 335 -23.15 -8.80 -14.16
N HIS A 336 -22.59 -9.99 -14.38
CA HIS A 336 -23.09 -10.91 -15.41
C HIS A 336 -24.56 -11.28 -15.19
N ILE A 337 -24.94 -11.56 -13.94
CA ILE A 337 -26.33 -11.83 -13.55
C ILE A 337 -27.22 -10.62 -13.83
N SER A 338 -26.76 -9.41 -13.47
CA SER A 338 -27.51 -8.17 -13.70
C SER A 338 -27.68 -7.86 -15.19
N SER A 339 -26.63 -8.06 -16.02
CA SER A 339 -26.69 -7.90 -17.47
C SER A 339 -27.66 -8.90 -18.11
N LYS A 340 -27.60 -10.18 -17.70
CA LYS A 340 -28.52 -11.22 -18.18
C LYS A 340 -29.96 -10.95 -17.77
N TYR A 341 -30.14 -10.45 -16.55
CA TYR A 341 -31.45 -10.03 -16.06
C TYR A 341 -32.02 -8.86 -16.89
N ASP A 342 -31.20 -7.86 -17.23
CA ASP A 342 -31.62 -6.75 -18.08
C ASP A 342 -31.93 -7.17 -19.52
N GLU A 343 -31.19 -8.12 -20.09
CA GLU A 343 -31.50 -8.75 -21.38
C GLU A 343 -32.89 -9.43 -21.35
N LEU A 344 -33.14 -10.27 -20.33
CA LEU A 344 -34.41 -10.98 -20.15
C LEU A 344 -35.59 -10.05 -19.79
N LYS A 345 -35.29 -8.86 -19.27
CA LYS A 345 -36.29 -7.81 -19.02
C LYS A 345 -36.64 -7.05 -20.31
N LYS A 346 -35.69 -6.85 -21.22
CA LYS A 346 -35.90 -6.18 -22.52
C LYS A 346 -36.65 -7.07 -23.53
N SER A 347 -36.48 -8.38 -23.47
CA SER A 347 -37.15 -9.34 -24.35
C SER A 347 -38.66 -9.46 -24.11
N GLU A 348 -39.15 -9.12 -22.91
CA GLU A 348 -40.58 -9.18 -22.57
C GLU A 348 -41.11 -7.82 -22.07
N LYS A 349 -41.77 -7.07 -22.96
CA LYS A 349 -42.49 -5.85 -22.60
C LYS A 349 -43.82 -6.18 -21.91
N GLY A 350 -43.79 -6.31 -20.58
CA GLY A 350 -44.97 -6.40 -19.72
C GLY A 350 -44.88 -7.56 -18.74
N SER A 351 -44.39 -7.33 -17.52
CA SER A 351 -44.24 -8.38 -16.51
C SER A 351 -44.68 -7.93 -15.13
N LYS A 352 -45.59 -8.72 -14.53
CA LYS A 352 -46.02 -8.65 -13.12
C LYS A 352 -44.83 -8.94 -12.18
N GLU A 353 -44.87 -8.51 -10.91
CA GLU A 353 -43.76 -8.67 -9.95
C GLU A 353 -43.25 -10.10 -9.78
N GLN A 354 -44.11 -11.12 -9.82
CA GLN A 354 -43.71 -12.53 -9.76
C GLN A 354 -42.81 -12.96 -10.93
N HIS A 355 -42.94 -12.34 -12.11
CA HIS A 355 -42.06 -12.63 -13.25
C HIS A 355 -40.67 -12.01 -13.06
N LYS A 356 -40.52 -10.96 -12.25
CA LYS A 356 -39.20 -10.35 -11.97
C LYS A 356 -38.32 -11.29 -11.12
N VAL A 357 -38.89 -11.89 -10.09
CA VAL A 357 -38.18 -12.84 -9.22
C VAL A 357 -37.76 -14.08 -10.01
N HIS A 358 -38.67 -14.64 -10.81
CA HIS A 358 -38.35 -15.81 -11.64
C HIS A 358 -37.25 -15.52 -12.67
N LYS A 359 -37.30 -14.35 -13.33
CA LYS A 359 -36.24 -13.91 -14.28
C LYS A 359 -34.88 -13.75 -13.62
N TYR A 360 -34.84 -13.24 -12.39
CA TYR A 360 -33.59 -13.12 -11.65
C TYR A 360 -33.02 -14.51 -11.32
N ILE A 361 -33.86 -15.45 -10.87
CA ILE A 361 -33.46 -16.84 -10.60
C ILE A 361 -32.90 -17.50 -11.86
N THR A 362 -33.60 -17.41 -13.00
CA THR A 362 -33.11 -17.96 -14.28
C THR A 362 -31.79 -17.32 -14.71
N SER A 363 -31.62 -16.01 -14.50
CA SER A 363 -30.35 -15.31 -14.79
C SER A 363 -29.21 -15.84 -13.91
N CYS A 364 -29.47 -16.09 -12.63
CA CYS A 364 -28.51 -16.69 -11.71
C CYS A 364 -28.13 -18.10 -12.14
N GLU A 365 -29.10 -18.95 -12.46
CA GLU A 365 -28.88 -20.33 -12.90
C GLU A 365 -28.03 -20.37 -14.18
N MET A 366 -28.32 -19.51 -15.17
CA MET A 366 -27.56 -19.47 -16.42
C MET A 366 -26.10 -19.03 -16.24
N VAL A 367 -25.81 -18.14 -15.27
CA VAL A 367 -24.45 -17.66 -15.02
C VAL A 367 -23.68 -18.59 -14.08
N MET A 368 -24.34 -19.21 -13.10
CA MET A 368 -23.70 -20.03 -12.08
C MET A 368 -23.62 -21.51 -12.47
N ALA A 369 -24.47 -22.03 -13.37
CA ALA A 369 -24.40 -23.43 -13.80
C ALA A 369 -23.02 -23.84 -14.38
N PRO A 370 -22.37 -23.04 -15.26
CA PRO A 370 -21.02 -23.36 -15.71
C PRO A 370 -19.96 -23.30 -14.60
N VAL A 371 -20.19 -22.50 -13.56
CA VAL A 371 -19.30 -22.40 -12.40
C VAL A 371 -19.43 -23.64 -11.52
N HIS A 372 -20.65 -24.16 -11.35
CA HIS A 372 -20.92 -25.40 -10.61
C HIS A 372 -20.34 -26.65 -11.27
N GLU A 373 -20.19 -26.65 -12.59
CA GLU A 373 -19.56 -27.76 -13.32
C GLU A 373 -18.02 -27.69 -13.30
N ALA A 374 -17.45 -26.51 -13.05
CA ALA A 374 -16.01 -26.25 -13.12
C ALA A 374 -15.30 -26.26 -11.76
N VAL A 375 -16.02 -26.13 -10.64
CA VAL A 375 -15.51 -26.15 -9.26
C VAL A 375 -16.02 -27.39 -8.56
#